data_AF-K8A8T8-F1
#
_entry.id   AF-K8A8T8-F1
#
_cell.length_a   1.000
_cell.length_b   1.000
_cell.length_c   1.000
_cell.angle_alpha   90.00
_cell.angle_beta   90.00
_cell.angle_gamma   90.00
#
_symmetry.space_group_name_H-M   'P 1'
#
loop_
_entity.id
_entity.type
_entity.pdbx_description
1 polymer ?
#
loop_
_entity_poly.entity_id
_entity_poly.type
_entity_poly.pdbx_seq_one_letter_code
_entity_poly.pdbx_strand_id
1 'polypeptide(L)' 'MRAQYIMTSTNASPAPQERYIVVINHEEQYSIWPEYRELPLGWFDAGKRGSKDECLAHITEVWTDMRPLSLRKHLQS' A
#
# COMPACT_ATOMS: atom_id res chain seq x y z
N MET A 1 12.18 4.81 -4.62
CA MET A 1 11.46 4.04 -3.59
C MET A 1 10.83 5.00 -2.60
N ARG A 2 9.50 5.11 -2.57
CA ARG A 2 8.71 5.48 -1.38
C ARG A 2 7.25 5.13 -1.68
N ALA A 3 6.78 3.99 -1.16
CA ALA A 3 5.38 3.93 -0.74
C ALA A 3 5.20 5.09 0.25
N GLN A 4 4.25 5.98 0.01
CA GLN A 4 4.07 7.15 0.86
C GLN A 4 3.64 6.66 2.25
N TYR A 5 4.56 6.81 3.20
CA TYR A 5 4.42 6.36 4.58
C TYR A 5 3.60 7.41 5.35
N ILE A 6 2.33 7.12 5.68
CA ILE A 6 1.53 7.95 6.60
C ILE A 6 1.49 7.27 7.97
N MET A 7 2.63 7.08 8.63
CA MET A 7 2.68 6.88 10.09
C MET A 7 3.99 7.44 10.63
N THR A 8 3.91 8.39 11.55
CA THR A 8 5.07 8.98 12.23
C THR A 8 5.77 7.96 13.12
N SER A 9 7.10 8.00 13.14
CA SER A 9 7.98 7.18 13.98
C SER A 9 7.65 7.34 15.47
N THR A 10 7.49 6.24 16.20
CA THR A 10 7.74 6.23 17.65
C THR A 10 8.20 4.85 18.10
N ASN A 11 9.33 4.81 18.79
CA ASN A 11 9.89 3.65 19.49
C ASN A 11 8.95 3.30 20.66
N ALA A 12 8.40 2.09 20.73
CA ALA A 12 7.68 1.60 21.90
C ALA A 12 7.76 0.07 22.01
N SER A 13 7.77 -0.41 23.26
CA SER A 13 7.65 -1.79 23.79
C SER A 13 6.74 -2.74 22.99
N PRO A 14 6.77 -4.08 23.17
CA PRO A 14 6.01 -5.01 22.31
C PRO A 14 4.49 -4.80 22.49
N ALA A 15 3.97 -3.86 21.71
CA ALA A 15 2.57 -3.65 21.45
C ALA A 15 2.05 -4.87 20.67
N PRO A 16 0.73 -5.13 20.69
CA PRO A 16 0.14 -6.09 19.75
C PRO A 16 0.66 -5.79 18.33
N GLN A 17 1.15 -6.83 17.65
CA GLN A 17 1.68 -6.72 16.29
C GLN A 17 0.58 -6.16 15.38
N GLU A 18 0.72 -4.88 15.01
CA GLU A 18 -0.26 -4.18 14.19
C GLU A 18 -0.32 -4.86 12.81
N ARG A 19 -1.54 -5.24 12.38
CA ARG A 19 -1.76 -5.85 11.07
C ARG A 19 -2.16 -4.81 10.05
N TYR A 20 -1.67 -5.01 8.85
CA TYR A 20 -1.89 -4.15 7.70
C TYR A 20 -2.54 -4.93 6.58
N ILE A 21 -3.23 -4.21 5.71
CA ILE A 21 -3.73 -4.67 4.42
C ILE A 21 -3.02 -3.88 3.31
N VAL A 22 -2.78 -4.52 2.18
CA VAL A 22 -2.33 -3.82 0.97
C VAL A 22 -3.56 -3.24 0.28
N VAL A 23 -3.45 -1.98 -0.11
CA VAL A 23 -4.52 -1.25 -0.81
C VAL A 23 -4.02 -0.72 -2.14
N ILE A 24 -4.93 -0.58 -3.10
CA ILE A 24 -4.68 -0.03 -4.43
C ILE A 24 -5.70 1.06 -4.75
N ASN A 25 -5.28 2.09 -5.47
CA ASN A 25 -6.18 3.14 -5.96
C ASN A 25 -6.44 3.03 -7.48
N HIS A 26 -7.28 3.92 -8.00
CA HIS A 26 -7.64 3.98 -9.43
C HIS A 26 -6.47 4.29 -10.39
N GLU A 27 -5.33 4.78 -9.87
CA GLU A 27 -4.11 5.01 -10.67
C GLU A 27 -3.14 3.81 -10.65
N GLU A 28 -3.55 2.68 -10.04
CA GLU A 28 -2.74 1.48 -9.80
C GLU A 28 -1.54 1.74 -8.88
N GLN A 29 -1.69 2.64 -7.91
CA GLN A 29 -0.70 2.89 -6.87
C GLN A 29 -0.99 2.02 -5.65
N TYR A 30 0.04 1.36 -5.13
CA TYR A 30 -0.05 0.50 -3.97
C TYR A 30 0.35 1.22 -2.67
N SER A 31 -0.30 0.88 -1.57
CA SER A 31 0.05 1.30 -0.22
C SER A 31 -0.30 0.23 0.81
N ILE A 32 0.07 0.46 2.07
CA ILE A 32 -0.40 -0.33 3.21
C ILE A 32 -1.36 0.52 4.05
N TRP A 33 -2.38 -0.13 4.61
CA TRP A 33 -3.38 0.51 5.46
C TRP A 33 -3.61 -0.33 6.73
N PRO A 34 -3.83 0.26 7.91
CA PRO A 34 -4.12 -0.52 9.11
C PRO A 34 -5.43 -1.30 8.96
N GLU A 35 -5.41 -2.60 9.27
CA GLU A 35 -6.57 -3.50 9.03
C GLU A 35 -7.81 -3.10 9.86
N TYR A 36 -7.62 -2.45 11.00
CA TYR A 36 -8.71 -2.04 11.89
C TYR A 36 -9.41 -0.75 11.47
N ARG A 37 -8.94 -0.07 10.42
CA ARG A 37 -9.55 1.18 9.93
C ARG A 37 -10.38 0.92 8.68
N GLU A 38 -11.47 1.66 8.55
CA GLU A 38 -12.21 1.72 7.29
C GLU A 38 -11.32 2.22 6.15
N LEU A 39 -11.58 1.73 4.94
CA LEU A 39 -10.83 2.12 3.76
C LEU A 39 -11.16 3.57 3.36
N PRO A 40 -10.15 4.40 3.06
CA PRO A 40 -10.39 5.73 2.50
C PRO A 40 -11.10 5.63 1.15
N LEU A 41 -11.89 6.67 0.81
CA LEU A 41 -12.54 6.75 -0.49
C LEU A 41 -11.52 6.67 -1.63
N GLY A 42 -11.82 5.85 -2.63
CA GLY A 42 -10.97 5.67 -3.82
C GLY A 42 -9.80 4.69 -3.65
N TRP A 43 -9.74 4.00 -2.50
CA TRP A 43 -8.83 2.88 -2.24
C TRP A 43 -9.61 1.57 -2.09
N PHE A 44 -8.98 0.47 -2.50
CA PHE A 44 -9.56 -0.88 -2.53
C PHE A 44 -8.60 -1.89 -1.90
N ASP A 45 -9.12 -2.94 -1.26
CA ASP A 45 -8.32 -4.06 -0.73
C ASP A 45 -7.68 -4.83 -1.90
N ALA A 46 -6.35 -4.99 -1.87
CA ALA A 46 -5.57 -5.72 -2.87
C ALA A 46 -5.39 -7.21 -2.52
N GLY A 47 -5.99 -7.70 -1.43
CA GLY A 47 -6.04 -9.10 -1.03
C GLY A 47 -4.86 -9.61 -0.20
N LYS A 48 -3.85 -8.78 0.06
CA LYS A 48 -2.71 -9.11 0.94
C LYS A 48 -2.89 -8.48 2.31
N ARG A 49 -2.72 -9.30 3.36
CA ARG A 49 -2.71 -8.87 4.76
C ARG A 49 -1.52 -9.49 5.50
N GLY A 50 -1.09 -8.85 6.58
CA GLY A 50 -0.02 -9.38 7.43
C GLY A 50 0.66 -8.31 8.27
N SER A 51 1.86 -8.62 8.70
CA SER A 51 2.78 -7.62 9.23
C SER A 51 3.10 -6.56 8.18
N LYS A 52 3.61 -5.43 8.65
CA LYS A 52 4.09 -4.36 7.78
C LYS A 52 5.10 -4.85 6.74
N ASP A 53 6.08 -5.66 7.16
CA ASP A 53 7.16 -6.12 6.29
C ASP A 53 6.64 -7.09 5.21
N GLU A 54 5.73 -8.01 5.57
CA GLU A 54 5.09 -8.91 4.59
C GLU A 54 4.28 -8.15 3.54
N CYS A 55 3.59 -7.08 3.93
CA CYS A 55 2.81 -6.25 3.02
C CYS A 55 3.73 -5.42 2.10
N LEU A 56 4.81 -4.85 2.63
CA LEU A 56 5.79 -4.09 1.83
C LEU A 56 6.57 -4.99 0.86
N ALA A 57 6.91 -6.21 1.28
CA ALA A 57 7.54 -7.21 0.41
C ALA A 57 6.63 -7.55 -0.76
N HIS A 58 5.33 -7.79 -0.50
CA HIS A 58 4.35 -8.04 -1.56
C HIS A 58 4.24 -6.86 -2.54
N ILE A 59 4.14 -5.63 -2.05
CA ILE A 59 4.08 -4.44 -2.93
C ILE A 59 5.32 -4.35 -3.82
N THR A 60 6.49 -4.64 -3.26
CA THR A 60 7.76 -4.63 -4.01
C THR A 60 7.79 -5.68 -5.11
N GLU A 61 7.17 -6.84 -4.88
CA GLU A 61 7.06 -7.92 -5.86
C GLU A 61 6.08 -7.59 -7.00
N VAL A 62 4.90 -7.04 -6.67
CA VAL A 62 3.81 -6.85 -7.66
C VAL A 62 3.86 -5.52 -8.39
N TRP A 63 4.42 -4.47 -7.80
CA TRP A 63 4.42 -3.13 -8.39
C TRP A 63 5.64 -2.89 -9.29
N THR A 64 5.62 -3.56 -10.45
CA THR A 64 6.75 -3.57 -11.39
C THR A 64 6.79 -2.36 -12.35
N ASP A 65 5.64 -1.73 -12.61
CA ASP A 65 5.54 -0.50 -13.40
C ASP A 65 4.91 0.62 -12.55
N MET A 66 5.74 1.57 -12.14
CA MET A 66 5.35 2.68 -11.26
C MET A 66 4.74 3.87 -12.02
N ARG A 67 4.59 3.79 -13.35
CA ARG A 67 3.95 4.88 -14.11
C ARG A 67 2.45 4.90 -13.80
N PRO A 68 1.89 6.08 -13.45
CA PRO A 68 0.45 6.21 -13.27
C PRO A 68 -0.32 5.66 -14.46
N LEU A 69 -1.45 5.00 -14.21
CA LEU A 69 -2.28 4.41 -15.27
C LEU A 69 -2.65 5.42 -16.36
N SER A 70 -2.94 6.67 -15.96
CA SER A 70 -3.22 7.78 -16.86
C SER A 70 -2.07 8.06 -17.84
N LEU A 71 -0.83 8.09 -17.35
CA LEU A 71 0.37 8.29 -18.17
C LEU A 71 0.60 7.11 -19.12
N ARG A 72 0.42 5.87 -18.65
CA ARG A 72 0.54 4.68 -19.52
C ARG A 72 -0.46 4.70 -20.66
N LYS A 73 -1.72 5.07 -20.38
CA LYS A 73 -2.76 5.23 -21.39
C LYS A 73 -2.39 6.30 -22.43
N HIS A 74 -1.82 7.42 -21.99
CA HIS A 74 -1.43 8.52 -22.88
C HIS A 74 -0.26 8.17 -23.82
N LEU A 75 0.67 7.31 -23.41
CA LEU A 75 1.82 6.90 -24.25
C LEU A 75 1.49 5.77 -25.24
N GLN A 76 0.32 5.13 -25.11
CA GLN A 76 -0.14 4.04 -25.99
C GLN A 76 -1.11 4.51 -27.08
N SER A 77 -1.51 5.78 -27.06
CA SER A 77 -2.34 6.45 -28.08
C SER A 77 -1.48 7.21 -29.08
#